data_AF-A0A2E9E1X2-F1
#
_entry.id   AF-A0A2E9E1X2-F1
#
_cell.length_a   1.000
_cell.length_b   1.000
_cell.length_c   1.000
_cell.angle_alpha   90.00
_cell.angle_beta   90.00
_cell.angle_gamma   90.00
#
_symmetry.space_group_name_H-M   'P 1'
#
loop_
_entity.id
_entity.type
_entity.pdbx_description
1 polymer ?
#
loop_
_entity_poly.entity_id
_entity_poly.type
_entity_poly.pdbx_seq_one_letter_code
_entity_poly.pdbx_strand_id
1 'polypeptide(L)' 'MTAGYWFTASTSFANPAVTLARSLTNTFSGIAPINAPGFIIAQVIGAIAATYCFLWLLKEKSVSD' A
#
# COMPACT_ATOMS: atom_id res chain seq x y z
N MET A 1 1.87 16.48 2.97
CA MET A 1 2.75 15.43 2.40
C MET A 1 4.24 15.80 2.41
N THR A 2 4.69 16.75 3.24
CA THR A 2 6.11 17.20 3.28
C THR A 2 6.90 16.51 4.40
N ALA A 3 6.23 16.11 5.49
CA ALA A 3 6.85 15.46 6.65
C ALA A 3 7.32 14.01 6.40
N GLY A 4 6.70 13.31 5.44
CA GLY A 4 7.13 11.95 5.07
C GLY A 4 8.54 11.91 4.48
N TYR A 5 9.00 12.95 3.78
CA TYR A 5 10.29 12.90 3.10
C TYR A 5 11.51 12.89 4.03
N TRP A 6 11.38 13.40 5.26
CA TRP A 6 12.53 13.64 6.15
C TRP A 6 12.79 12.53 7.17
N PHE A 7 11.77 11.72 7.52
CA PHE A 7 11.92 10.68 8.55
C PHE A 7 11.51 9.27 8.09
N THR A 8 10.56 9.12 7.17
CA THR A 8 10.33 7.88 6.43
C THR A 8 9.43 8.18 5.24
N ALA A 9 10.01 8.24 4.04
CA ALA A 9 9.26 8.49 2.82
C ALA A 9 8.51 7.21 2.44
N SER A 10 7.59 6.73 3.28
CA SER A 10 6.59 5.78 2.83
C SER A 10 5.60 6.61 2.05
N THR A 11 5.92 6.88 0.78
CA THR A 11 4.90 7.32 -0.16
C THR A 11 3.66 6.47 0.10
N SER A 12 2.55 7.07 0.55
CA SER A 12 1.36 6.40 1.08
C SER A 12 0.57 5.66 -0.02
N PHE A 13 1.28 5.05 -0.95
CA PHE A 13 0.80 4.25 -2.06
C PHE A 13 0.48 2.87 -1.51
N ALA A 14 -0.68 2.74 -0.87
CA ALA A 14 -1.37 1.48 -0.67
C ALA A 14 -2.35 1.23 -1.84
N ASN A 15 -1.96 1.61 -3.07
CA ASN A 15 -2.80 1.52 -4.25
C ASN A 15 -1.96 1.22 -5.51
N PRO A 16 -2.09 0.01 -6.10
CA PRO A 16 -1.33 -0.38 -7.29
C PRO A 16 -1.56 0.54 -8.49
N ALA A 17 -2.78 1.07 -8.67
CA ALA A 17 -3.09 1.98 -9.78
C ALA A 17 -2.34 3.32 -9.65
N VAL A 18 -2.19 3.84 -8.44
CA VAL A 18 -1.40 5.06 -8.19
C VAL A 18 0.09 4.78 -8.40
N THR A 19 0.57 3.59 -8.03
CA THR A 19 1.96 3.17 -8.24
C THR A 19 2.32 3.13 -9.72
N LEU A 20 1.42 2.59 -10.56
CA LEU A 20 1.56 2.62 -12.02
C LEU A 20 1.51 4.05 -12.57
N ALA A 21 0.54 4.86 -12.15
CA ALA A 21 0.44 6.24 -12.62
C ALA A 21 1.69 7.07 -12.25
N ARG A 22 2.30 6.83 -11.09
CA ARG A 22 3.54 7.48 -10.65
C ARG A 22 4.76 6.95 -11.39
N SER A 23 4.78 5.68 -11.81
CA SER A 23 5.90 5.12 -12.56
C SER A 23 6.02 5.66 -13.99
N LEU A 24 4.91 6.18 -14.53
CA LEU A 24 4.85 6.81 -15.85
C LEU A 24 5.20 8.30 -15.84
N THR A 25 5.52 8.89 -14.68
CA THR A 25 5.78 10.34 -14.54
C THR A 25 7.17 10.63 -13.98
N ASN A 26 7.90 11.56 -14.61
CA ASN A 26 9.21 12.05 -14.14
C ASN A 26 9.07 13.25 -13.20
N THR A 27 8.24 13.14 -12.16
CA THR A 27 8.05 14.21 -11.16
C THR A 27 8.85 13.91 -9.89
N PHE A 28 8.98 14.89 -9.00
CA PHE A 28 9.59 14.72 -7.67
C PHE A 28 8.99 13.55 -6.85
N SER A 29 7.75 13.16 -7.15
CA SER A 29 7.05 12.03 -6.52
C SER A 29 6.94 10.78 -7.41
N GLY A 30 7.67 10.73 -8.52
CA GLY A 30 7.67 9.62 -9.47
C GLY A 30 8.35 8.37 -8.91
N ILE A 31 7.96 7.20 -9.41
CA ILE A 31 8.55 5.91 -9.04
C ILE A 31 9.37 5.41 -10.22
N ALA A 32 10.60 4.97 -10.01
CA ALA A 32 11.35 4.33 -11.10
C ALA A 32 10.58 3.09 -11.60
N PRO A 33 10.34 2.91 -12.91
CA PRO A 33 9.51 1.82 -13.43
C PRO A 33 9.92 0.43 -12.95
N ILE A 34 11.24 0.21 -12.78
CA ILE A 34 11.80 -1.05 -12.27
C ILE A 34 11.40 -1.36 -10.82
N ASN A 35 11.09 -0.32 -10.02
CA ASN A 35 10.69 -0.47 -8.62
C ASN A 35 9.18 -0.69 -8.47
N ALA A 36 8.37 -0.35 -9.49
CA ALA A 36 6.91 -0.44 -9.43
C ALA A 36 6.38 -1.86 -9.11
N PRO A 37 6.90 -2.95 -9.69
CA PRO A 37 6.50 -4.31 -9.33
C PRO A 37 6.72 -4.62 -7.84
N GLY A 38 7.86 -4.19 -7.27
CA GLY A 38 8.17 -4.40 -5.86
C GLY A 38 7.19 -3.67 -4.93
N PHE A 39 6.84 -2.43 -5.25
CA PHE A 39 5.82 -1.68 -4.52
C PHE A 39 4.44 -2.36 -4.59
N ILE A 40 4.03 -2.84 -5.77
CA ILE A 40 2.73 -3.51 -5.94
C ILE A 40 2.66 -4.79 -5.13
N ILE A 41 3.72 -5.61 -5.14
CA ILE A 41 3.80 -6.85 -4.34
C ILE A 41 3.66 -6.53 -2.84
N ALA A 42 4.39 -5.53 -2.34
CA ALA A 42 4.29 -5.12 -0.94
C ALA A 42 2.88 -4.66 -0.55
N GLN A 43 2.18 -3.94 -1.45
CA GLN A 43 0.80 -3.49 -1.24
C GLN A 43 -0.18 -4.66 -1.18
N VAL A 44 -0.04 -5.64 -2.07
CA VAL A 44 -0.87 -6.85 -2.08
C VAL A 44 -0.66 -7.66 -0.80
N ILE A 45 0.59 -7.84 -0.37
CA ILE A 45 0.91 -8.53 0.88
C ILE A 45 0.28 -7.79 2.08
N GLY A 46 0.41 -6.46 2.12
CA GLY A 46 -0.20 -5.63 3.16
C GLY A 46 -1.73 -5.76 3.19
N ALA A 47 -2.38 -5.74 2.02
CA ALA A 47 -3.83 -5.92 1.90
C ALA A 47 -4.26 -7.29 2.42
N ILE A 48 -3.57 -8.37 2.01
CA ILE A 48 -3.85 -9.73 2.46
C ILE A 48 -3.68 -9.85 3.99
N ALA A 49 -2.57 -9.35 4.52
CA ALA A 49 -2.30 -9.39 5.96
C ALA A 49 -3.36 -8.62 6.76
N ALA A 50 -3.75 -7.43 6.29
CA ALA A 50 -4.83 -6.66 6.90
C ALA A 50 -6.15 -7.43 6.86
N THR A 51 -6.53 -8.00 5.71
CA THR A 51 -7.75 -8.80 5.60
C THR A 51 -7.77 -9.96 6.60
N TYR A 52 -6.70 -10.74 6.70
CA TYR A 52 -6.64 -11.83 7.69
C TYR A 52 -6.67 -11.34 9.13
N CYS A 53 -5.98 -10.23 9.43
CA CYS A 53 -6.02 -9.59 10.75
C CYS A 53 -7.44 -9.17 11.12
N PHE A 54 -8.17 -8.51 10.21
CA PHE A 54 -9.56 -8.10 10.44
C PHE A 54 -10.51 -9.29 10.50
N LEU A 55 -10.31 -10.33 9.69
CA LEU A 55 -11.09 -11.56 9.80
C LEU A 55 -10.92 -12.22 11.17
N TRP A 56 -9.69 -12.29 11.69
CA TRP A 56 -9.43 -12.78 13.04
C TRP A 56 -10.09 -11.90 14.11
N LEU A 57 -9.92 -10.58 13.99
CA LEU A 57 -10.44 -9.61 14.96
C LEU A 57 -11.98 -9.59 15.02
N LEU A 58 -12.65 -9.75 13.87
CA LEU A 58 -14.10 -9.64 13.74
C LEU A 58 -14.83 -11.00 13.83
N LYS A 59 -14.09 -12.11 13.95
CA LYS A 59 -14.62 -13.49 13.99
C LYS A 59 -15.67 -13.72 15.07
N GLU A 60 -15.64 -12.94 16.16
CA GLU A 60 -16.57 -13.11 17.30
C GLU A 60 -17.93 -12.41 17.12
N LYS A 61 -18.16 -11.64 16.04
CA LYS A 61 -19.40 -10.87 15.87
C LYS A 61 -20.49 -11.54 15.03
N SER A 62 -20.28 -12.75 14.49
CA SER A 62 -21.23 -13.41 13.58
C SER A 62 -21.77 -14.76 14.05
N VAL A 63 -21.57 -15.15 15.31
CA VAL A 63 -22.16 -16.37 15.91
C VAL A 63 -22.98 -15.97 17.14
N SER A 64 -23.98 -15.13 16.89
CA SER A 64 -25.08 -14.83 17.81
C SER A 64 -26.30 -14.43 16.97
N ASP A 65 -26.84 -15.40 16.22
CA ASP A 65 -28.26 -15.48 15.83
C ASP A 65 -28.59 -16.97 15.63
#